data_AF-A0A821YLX1-F1
#
_entry.id   AF-A0A821YLX1-F1
#
_cell.length_a   1.000
_cell.length_b   1.000
_cell.length_c   1.000
_cell.angle_alpha   90.00
_cell.angle_beta   90.00
_cell.angle_gamma   90.00
#
_symmetry.space_group_name_H-M   'P 1'
#
loop_
_entity.id
_entity.type
_entity.pdbx_description
1 polymer ?
#
loop_
_entity_poly.entity_id
_entity_poly.type
_entity_poly.pdbx_seq_one_letter_code
_entity_poly.pdbx_strand_id
1 'polypeptide(L)'
;GLRIPSFTQTYLSPGSGVVTTYLRESGTLKSLEKLGLHVTGYGCNECIQNEETNGLKPDIKQFVNENNLITIGMISGTRQTQQRHSLIKANYVTSPPLVLAYALAGNVLTDLEQETIGVDNKNLFLKDIWPSRQIVEEIEDEIIIKKLLNQIHENIQTGNPQWNSIRIPSIHLYPQYPWAEYSTYIKRPPFFDTIAKHNPLSKTICIDNARVLLYLGDDVSTDHISPAGSISRTCPTAKYLSQKG
;
A
#
# COMPACT_ATOMS: atom_id res chain seq x y z
N GLY A 1 0.93 25.81 14.04
CA GLY A 1 1.55 26.54 12.91
C GLY A 1 2.73 25.80 12.31
N LEU A 2 2.86 24.49 12.50
CA LEU A 2 3.85 23.70 11.78
C LEU A 2 3.33 23.39 10.37
N ARG A 3 4.25 23.21 9.44
CA ARG A 3 3.98 22.78 8.08
C ARG A 3 4.96 21.68 7.70
N ILE A 4 4.49 20.74 6.90
CA ILE A 4 5.35 19.72 6.28
C ILE A 4 6.09 20.39 5.11
N PRO A 5 7.41 20.15 4.94
CA PRO A 5 8.16 20.68 3.82
C PRO A 5 7.51 20.30 2.48
N SER A 6 7.51 21.22 1.52
CA SER A 6 6.81 21.04 0.24
C SER A 6 7.35 19.91 -0.65
N PHE A 7 8.58 19.46 -0.37
CA PHE A 7 9.23 18.34 -1.03
C PHE A 7 8.91 16.98 -0.38
N THR A 8 8.27 16.96 0.79
CA THR A 8 7.81 15.74 1.45
C THR A 8 6.43 15.38 0.92
N GLN A 9 6.27 14.15 0.42
CA GLN A 9 4.98 13.65 -0.04
C GLN A 9 4.35 12.77 1.02
N THR A 10 3.10 13.06 1.39
CA THR A 10 2.41 12.42 2.51
C THR A 10 1.10 11.80 2.08
N TYR A 11 0.80 10.64 2.65
CA TYR A 11 -0.42 9.88 2.35
C TYR A 11 -1.07 9.39 3.64
N LEU A 12 -2.40 9.44 3.68
CA LEU A 12 -3.20 8.77 4.69
C LEU A 12 -4.08 7.73 4.00
N SER A 13 -3.77 6.46 4.22
CA SER A 13 -4.48 5.31 3.63
C SER A 13 -5.07 4.44 4.73
N PRO A 14 -6.26 4.78 5.24
CA PRO A 14 -6.88 4.02 6.32
C PRO A 14 -7.31 2.62 5.87
N GLY A 15 -7.17 1.62 6.73
CA GLY A 15 -7.60 0.25 6.43
C GLY A 15 -9.13 0.10 6.34
N SER A 16 -9.89 1.01 6.94
CA SER A 16 -11.35 0.99 6.94
C SER A 16 -11.93 2.39 7.15
N GLY A 17 -13.21 2.56 6.82
CA GLY A 17 -13.97 3.79 7.07
C GLY A 17 -14.00 4.20 8.55
N VAL A 18 -13.90 3.23 9.46
CA VAL A 18 -13.86 3.42 10.93
C VAL A 18 -12.82 4.44 11.32
N VAL A 19 -11.63 4.31 10.73
CA VAL A 19 -10.49 5.16 11.02
C VAL A 19 -10.78 6.61 10.65
N THR A 20 -11.34 6.82 9.47
CA THR A 20 -11.70 8.18 9.03
C THR A 20 -12.81 8.75 9.91
N THR A 21 -13.76 7.93 10.36
CA THR A 21 -14.82 8.38 11.26
C THR A 21 -14.26 8.81 12.62
N TYR A 22 -13.46 8.01 13.32
CA TYR A 22 -12.93 8.47 14.62
C TYR A 22 -11.95 9.65 14.48
N LEU A 23 -11.20 9.74 13.37
CA LEU A 23 -10.33 10.90 13.11
C LEU A 23 -11.18 12.17 12.88
N ARG A 24 -12.34 12.03 12.23
CA ARG A 24 -13.27 13.15 12.02
C ARG A 24 -13.93 13.58 13.32
N GLU A 25 -14.47 12.62 14.09
CA GLU A 25 -15.16 12.90 15.35
C GLU A 25 -14.21 13.49 16.41
N SER A 26 -12.95 13.05 16.46
CA SER A 26 -11.92 13.65 17.33
C SER A 26 -11.44 15.03 16.87
N GLY A 27 -11.89 15.50 15.69
CA GLY A 27 -11.42 16.74 15.07
C GLY A 27 -9.99 16.68 14.50
N THR A 28 -9.29 15.54 14.65
CA THR A 28 -7.90 15.37 14.22
C THR A 28 -7.74 15.30 12.71
N LEU A 29 -8.72 14.78 11.98
CA LEU A 29 -8.68 14.66 10.51
C LEU A 29 -8.44 16.02 9.84
N LYS A 30 -9.14 17.06 10.29
CA LYS A 30 -8.97 18.42 9.76
C LYS A 30 -7.56 18.96 9.98
N SER A 31 -6.91 18.59 11.07
CA SER A 31 -5.52 18.97 11.35
C SER A 31 -4.54 18.20 10.48
N LEU A 32 -4.79 16.90 10.25
CA LEU A 32 -4.01 16.07 9.33
C LEU A 32 -4.11 16.58 7.88
N GLU A 33 -5.31 16.93 7.43
CA GLU A 33 -5.54 17.50 6.09
C GLU A 33 -4.82 18.85 5.91
N LYS A 34 -4.79 19.70 6.93
CA LYS A 34 -4.01 20.96 6.90
C LYS A 34 -2.51 20.73 6.75
N LEU A 35 -2.01 19.58 7.21
CA LEU A 35 -0.61 19.18 7.04
C LEU A 35 -0.36 18.49 5.68
N GLY A 36 -1.41 18.25 4.88
CA GLY A 36 -1.32 17.57 3.58
C GLY A 36 -1.63 16.07 3.64
N LEU A 37 -2.03 15.53 4.79
CA LEU A 37 -2.44 14.13 4.94
C LEU A 37 -3.93 13.97 4.64
N HIS A 38 -4.27 13.98 3.35
CA HIS A 38 -5.62 13.67 2.88
C HIS A 38 -5.84 12.16 2.80
N VAL A 39 -7.08 11.72 3.05
CA VAL A 39 -7.48 10.32 2.84
C VAL A 39 -7.40 9.99 1.36
N THR A 40 -6.46 9.14 0.96
CA THR A 40 -6.22 8.77 -0.44
C THR A 40 -7.04 7.58 -0.90
N GLY A 41 -7.53 6.77 0.03
CA GLY A 41 -8.35 5.60 -0.25
C GLY A 41 -8.29 4.57 0.86
N TYR A 42 -9.21 3.61 0.81
CA TYR A 42 -9.30 2.52 1.78
C TYR A 42 -8.77 1.23 1.16
N GLY A 43 -7.59 0.79 1.60
CA GLY A 43 -6.93 -0.39 1.02
C GLY A 43 -5.42 -0.38 1.26
N CYS A 44 -4.72 -1.32 0.63
CA CYS A 44 -3.30 -1.51 0.86
C CYS A 44 -2.43 -0.34 0.35
N ASN A 45 -2.78 0.31 -0.76
CA ASN A 45 -2.07 1.47 -1.34
C ASN A 45 -0.53 1.31 -1.28
N GLU A 46 0.17 2.23 -0.62
CA GLU A 46 1.64 2.22 -0.46
C GLU A 46 2.20 0.98 0.27
N CYS A 47 1.36 0.25 1.01
CA CYS A 47 1.78 -0.99 1.67
C CYS A 47 2.23 -2.04 0.65
N ILE A 48 1.63 -2.05 -0.55
CA ILE A 48 1.91 -3.02 -1.64
C ILE A 48 2.51 -2.37 -2.90
N GLN A 49 3.05 -1.15 -2.81
CA GLN A 49 3.72 -0.49 -3.93
C GLN A 49 2.80 -0.14 -5.11
N ASN A 50 1.62 0.41 -4.84
CA ASN A 50 0.80 0.99 -5.91
C ASN A 50 1.41 2.34 -6.39
N GLU A 51 2.55 2.27 -7.09
CA GLU A 51 3.29 3.44 -7.61
C GLU A 51 2.41 4.36 -8.48
N GLU A 52 1.41 3.80 -9.15
CA GLU A 52 0.51 4.55 -10.04
C GLU A 52 -0.47 5.47 -9.30
N THR A 53 -0.83 5.16 -8.05
CA THR A 53 -1.76 6.00 -7.29
C THR A 53 -1.12 7.26 -6.71
N ASN A 54 0.21 7.28 -6.56
CA ASN A 54 0.91 8.19 -5.63
C ASN A 54 2.38 8.43 -6.05
N GLY A 55 2.62 8.72 -7.33
CA GLY A 55 3.97 8.99 -7.82
C GLY A 55 4.58 10.28 -7.24
N LEU A 56 5.90 10.29 -7.03
CA LEU A 56 6.63 11.52 -6.68
C LEU A 56 6.42 12.60 -7.74
N LYS A 57 6.28 13.88 -7.32
CA LYS A 57 6.17 15.02 -8.25
C LYS A 57 7.34 15.03 -9.24
N PRO A 58 7.11 15.34 -10.54
CA PRO A 58 8.17 15.32 -11.57
C PRO A 58 9.42 16.12 -11.19
N ASP A 59 9.24 17.31 -10.64
CA ASP A 59 10.35 18.19 -10.24
C ASP A 59 11.21 17.56 -9.12
N ILE A 60 10.58 16.87 -8.16
CA ILE A 60 11.28 16.12 -7.12
C ILE A 60 12.04 14.94 -7.74
N LYS A 61 11.41 14.21 -8.66
CA LYS A 61 12.04 13.08 -9.34
C LYS A 61 13.30 13.53 -10.10
N GLN A 62 13.20 14.63 -10.83
CA GLN A 62 14.32 15.22 -11.55
C GLN A 62 15.44 15.65 -10.60
N PHE A 63 15.11 16.42 -9.56
CA PHE A 63 16.08 16.91 -8.58
C PHE A 63 16.83 15.76 -7.87
N VAL A 64 16.12 14.70 -7.47
CA VAL A 64 16.71 13.53 -6.83
C VAL A 64 17.69 12.81 -7.76
N ASN A 65 17.32 12.65 -9.04
CA ASN A 65 18.17 11.99 -10.03
C ASN A 65 19.42 12.80 -10.38
N GLU A 66 19.27 14.12 -10.61
CA GLU A 66 20.38 15.01 -10.97
C GLU A 66 21.42 15.12 -9.85
N ASN A 67 20.97 15.10 -8.59
CA ASN A 67 21.84 15.26 -7.42
C ASN A 67 22.22 13.92 -6.75
N ASN A 68 21.80 12.79 -7.33
CA ASN A 68 22.03 11.44 -6.82
C ASN A 68 21.72 11.30 -5.30
N LEU A 69 20.55 11.82 -4.90
CA LEU A 69 20.17 11.86 -3.49
C LEU A 69 19.65 10.50 -2.99
N ILE A 70 20.00 10.17 -1.75
CA ILE A 70 19.41 9.04 -1.02
C ILE A 70 18.07 9.51 -0.45
N THR A 71 16.96 9.11 -1.07
CA THR A 71 15.63 9.40 -0.53
C THR A 71 15.11 8.26 0.34
N ILE A 72 14.32 8.64 1.33
CA ILE A 72 13.83 7.77 2.40
C ILE A 72 12.31 7.72 2.39
N GLY A 73 11.76 6.52 2.49
CA GLY A 73 10.34 6.28 2.73
C GLY A 73 10.08 5.95 4.20
N MET A 74 9.11 6.64 4.82
CA MET A 74 8.64 6.33 6.17
C MET A 74 7.22 5.80 6.09
N ILE A 75 6.94 4.63 6.68
CA ILE A 75 5.63 3.99 6.60
C ILE A 75 5.20 3.40 7.95
N SER A 76 3.91 3.48 8.24
CA SER A 76 3.30 2.82 9.40
C SER A 76 2.69 1.46 9.08
N GLY A 77 3.37 0.72 8.19
CA GLY A 77 3.00 -0.63 7.75
C GLY A 77 3.77 -1.72 8.49
N THR A 78 3.77 -2.94 7.96
CA THR A 78 4.42 -4.09 8.61
C THR A 78 5.63 -4.64 7.85
N ARG A 79 5.83 -4.26 6.59
CA ARG A 79 6.95 -4.76 5.77
C ARG A 79 7.82 -3.61 5.29
N GLN A 80 9.13 -3.76 5.46
CA GLN A 80 10.13 -3.00 4.72
C GLN A 80 10.40 -3.79 3.44
N THR A 81 9.88 -3.35 2.30
CA THR A 81 10.35 -3.92 1.02
C THR A 81 11.41 -2.98 0.45
N GLN A 82 12.55 -3.54 0.04
CA GLN A 82 13.72 -2.77 -0.40
C GLN A 82 13.50 -2.02 -1.73
N GLN A 83 12.42 -2.31 -2.46
CA GLN A 83 12.16 -1.79 -3.80
C GLN A 83 10.71 -1.27 -3.92
N ARG A 84 10.30 -0.32 -3.06
CA ARG A 84 8.92 0.23 -3.08
C ARG A 84 8.67 1.29 -4.14
N HIS A 85 9.68 2.12 -4.38
CA HIS A 85 9.68 3.16 -5.39
C HIS A 85 11.11 3.28 -5.93
N SER A 86 11.28 3.35 -7.25
CA SER A 86 12.62 3.39 -7.90
C SER A 86 13.59 4.44 -7.33
N LEU A 87 13.05 5.56 -6.83
CA LEU A 87 13.84 6.65 -6.22
C LEU A 87 14.07 6.52 -4.71
N ILE A 88 13.29 5.68 -4.00
CA ILE A 88 13.43 5.48 -2.55
C ILE A 88 14.49 4.40 -2.31
N LYS A 89 15.59 4.79 -1.68
CA LYS A 89 16.75 3.91 -1.46
C LYS A 89 16.68 3.18 -0.12
N ALA A 90 15.98 3.72 0.87
CA ALA A 90 15.74 3.06 2.14
C ALA A 90 14.31 3.34 2.65
N ASN A 91 13.75 2.36 3.34
CA ASN A 91 12.40 2.41 3.89
C ASN A 91 12.44 2.06 5.37
N TYR A 92 11.84 2.89 6.22
CA TYR A 92 11.69 2.62 7.65
C TYR A 92 10.23 2.40 7.98
N VAL A 93 10.00 1.32 8.74
CA VAL A 93 8.71 1.03 9.34
C VAL A 93 8.72 1.58 10.76
N THR A 94 7.72 2.40 11.09
CA THR A 94 7.57 2.96 12.44
C THR A 94 6.11 3.25 12.78
N SER A 95 5.84 3.78 13.96
CA SER A 95 4.47 4.13 14.37
C SER A 95 3.91 5.30 13.57
N PRO A 96 2.57 5.38 13.37
CA PRO A 96 1.93 6.52 12.70
C PRO A 96 2.35 7.91 13.22
N PRO A 97 2.42 8.19 14.55
CA PRO A 97 2.84 9.50 15.04
C PRO A 97 4.31 9.79 14.72
N LEU A 98 5.18 8.78 14.66
CA LEU A 98 6.59 9.00 14.30
C LEU A 98 6.78 9.24 12.80
N VAL A 99 5.96 8.61 11.94
CA VAL A 99 5.89 8.98 10.51
C VAL A 99 5.56 10.47 10.36
N LEU A 100 4.56 10.96 11.11
CA LEU A 100 4.20 12.38 11.09
C LEU A 100 5.32 13.27 11.64
N ALA A 101 6.00 12.85 12.71
CA ALA A 101 7.12 13.60 13.28
C ALA A 101 8.26 13.81 12.27
N TYR A 102 8.68 12.74 11.59
CA TYR A 102 9.70 12.83 10.54
C TYR A 102 9.22 13.57 9.30
N ALA A 103 7.93 13.48 8.96
CA ALA A 103 7.38 14.28 7.87
C ALA A 103 7.44 15.78 8.18
N LEU A 104 7.18 16.18 9.43
CA LEU A 104 7.33 17.56 9.91
C LEU A 104 8.80 18.00 9.93
N ALA A 105 9.72 17.13 10.34
CA ALA A 105 11.15 17.41 10.34
C ALA A 105 11.72 17.52 8.91
N GLY A 106 11.21 16.73 7.97
CA GLY A 106 11.68 16.70 6.58
C GLY A 106 12.96 15.93 6.35
N ASN A 107 13.59 15.42 7.41
CA ASN A 107 14.84 14.67 7.36
C ASN A 107 14.85 13.58 8.43
N VAL A 108 15.21 12.36 8.06
CA VAL A 108 15.32 11.23 8.99
C VAL A 108 16.55 11.33 9.89
N LEU A 109 17.55 12.13 9.50
CA LEU A 109 18.77 12.36 10.28
C LEU A 109 18.58 13.36 11.42
N THR A 110 17.41 14.02 11.50
CA THR A 110 17.09 14.94 12.59
C THR A 110 16.99 14.18 13.91
N ASP A 111 17.74 14.62 14.92
CA ASP A 111 17.58 14.14 16.29
C ASP A 111 16.30 14.74 16.89
N LEU A 112 15.21 13.98 16.86
CA LEU A 112 13.90 14.44 17.34
C LEU A 112 13.85 14.77 18.85
N GLU A 113 14.86 14.36 19.64
CA GLU A 113 14.94 14.69 21.07
C GLU A 113 15.65 16.02 21.32
N GLN A 114 16.70 16.31 20.53
CA GLN A 114 17.58 17.45 20.73
C GLN A 114 17.35 18.60 19.73
N GLU A 115 16.68 18.33 18.62
CA GLU A 115 16.40 19.32 17.57
C GLU A 115 14.92 19.72 17.55
N THR A 116 14.68 20.92 17.03
CA THR A 116 13.32 21.46 16.91
C THR A 116 12.58 20.83 15.75
N ILE A 117 11.28 20.59 15.93
CA ILE A 117 10.40 20.03 14.91
C ILE A 117 9.74 21.12 14.07
N GLY A 118 10.00 21.06 12.76
CA GLY A 118 9.38 21.91 11.76
C GLY A 118 10.29 23.00 11.21
N VAL A 119 10.17 23.21 9.90
CA VAL A 119 11.05 24.11 9.15
C VAL A 119 10.85 25.59 9.51
N ASP A 120 9.62 25.97 9.88
CA ASP A 120 9.24 27.37 10.12
C ASP A 120 9.34 27.80 11.59
N ASN A 121 9.40 26.88 12.54
CA ASN A 121 9.35 27.19 13.98
C ASN A 121 10.48 26.50 14.74
N LYS A 122 11.57 27.25 14.95
CA LYS A 122 12.79 26.77 15.62
C LYS A 122 12.71 26.74 17.15
N ASN A 123 11.53 26.89 17.74
CA ASN A 123 11.36 26.89 19.19
C ASN A 123 10.53 25.71 19.72
N LEU A 124 10.10 24.81 18.84
CA LEU A 124 9.20 23.73 19.19
C LEU A 124 9.94 22.41 19.08
N PHE A 125 9.89 21.57 20.11
CA PHE A 125 10.46 20.23 20.13
C PHE A 125 9.36 19.19 19.98
N LEU A 126 9.74 17.96 19.60
CA LEU A 126 8.75 16.88 19.49
C LEU A 126 8.00 16.63 20.80
N LYS A 127 8.72 16.69 21.93
CA LYS A 127 8.16 16.52 23.29
C LYS A 127 7.05 17.52 23.62
N ASP A 128 7.03 18.70 22.98
CA ASP A 128 6.04 19.75 23.25
C ASP A 128 4.68 19.44 22.59
N ILE A 129 4.66 18.55 21.60
CA ILE A 129 3.46 18.17 20.84
C ILE A 129 3.13 16.68 20.91
N TRP A 130 3.99 15.87 21.53
CA TRP A 130 3.76 14.45 21.65
C TRP A 130 2.58 14.19 22.60
N PRO A 131 1.52 13.51 22.16
CA PRO A 131 0.36 13.28 23.02
C PRO A 131 0.74 12.33 24.16
N SER A 132 0.28 12.63 25.37
CA SER A 132 0.40 11.70 26.48
C SER A 132 -0.51 10.50 26.23
N ARG A 133 -0.12 9.34 26.76
CA ARG A 133 -0.91 8.11 26.65
C ARG A 133 -2.34 8.30 27.20
N GLN A 134 -2.45 9.00 28.33
CA GLN A 134 -3.72 9.27 28.98
C GLN A 134 -4.70 10.04 28.08
N ILE A 135 -4.24 11.10 27.39
CA ILE A 135 -5.09 11.88 26.49
C ILE A 135 -5.59 11.03 25.31
N VAL A 136 -4.74 10.12 24.80
CA VAL A 136 -5.14 9.22 23.71
C VAL A 136 -6.22 8.25 24.17
N GLU A 137 -6.04 7.65 25.36
CA GLU A 137 -7.01 6.71 25.96
C GLU A 137 -8.35 7.40 26.24
N GLU A 138 -8.34 8.63 26.78
CA GLU A 138 -9.56 9.41 27.03
C GLU A 138 -10.36 9.68 25.73
N ILE A 139 -9.67 10.06 24.64
CA ILE A 139 -10.30 10.30 23.33
C ILE A 139 -10.82 9.00 22.71
N GLU A 140 -10.08 7.90 22.85
CA GLU A 140 -10.47 6.57 22.37
C GLU A 140 -11.76 6.10 23.07
N ASP A 141 -11.82 6.19 24.40
CA ASP A 141 -12.99 5.79 25.19
C ASP A 141 -14.23 6.63 24.86
N GLU A 142 -14.07 7.93 24.64
CA GLU A 142 -15.17 8.83 24.29
C GLU A 142 -15.77 8.50 22.91
N ILE A 143 -14.93 8.20 21.92
CA ILE A 143 -15.32 8.12 20.51
C ILE A 143 -15.65 6.69 20.07
N ILE A 144 -14.81 5.71 20.42
CA ILE A 144 -14.84 4.37 19.81
C ILE A 144 -15.96 3.51 20.41
N ILE A 145 -16.31 3.68 21.69
CA ILE A 145 -17.17 2.73 22.41
C ILE A 145 -18.67 2.87 22.07
N LYS A 146 -19.19 4.06 21.76
CA LYS A 146 -20.66 4.27 21.68
C LYS A 146 -21.27 4.44 20.29
N LYS A 147 -20.54 5.01 19.33
CA LYS A 147 -21.13 5.42 18.03
C LYS A 147 -20.67 4.57 16.84
N LEU A 148 -19.43 4.11 16.86
CA LEU A 148 -18.76 3.54 15.69
C LEU A 148 -19.16 2.10 15.39
N LEU A 149 -19.35 1.25 16.41
CA LEU A 149 -19.67 -0.17 16.20
C LEU A 149 -20.98 -0.40 15.44
N ASN A 150 -21.99 0.45 15.65
CA ASN A 150 -23.30 0.30 14.99
C ASN A 150 -23.27 0.71 13.50
N GLN A 151 -22.54 1.77 13.14
CA GLN A 151 -22.47 2.28 11.76
C GLN A 151 -21.67 1.37 10.81
N ILE A 152 -20.73 0.57 11.34
CA ILE A 152 -19.84 -0.28 10.53
C ILE A 152 -20.60 -1.48 9.99
N HIS A 153 -21.45 -2.08 10.81
CA HIS A 153 -22.19 -3.29 10.42
C HIS A 153 -23.24 -3.01 9.33
N GLU A 154 -23.88 -1.84 9.35
CA GLU A 154 -24.92 -1.50 8.37
C GLU A 154 -24.36 -1.27 6.95
N ASN A 155 -23.17 -0.68 6.84
CA ASN A 155 -22.61 -0.28 5.54
C ASN A 155 -21.85 -1.38 4.80
N ILE A 156 -21.28 -2.37 5.51
CA ILE A 156 -20.55 -3.47 4.86
C ILE A 156 -21.51 -4.38 4.06
N GLN A 157 -22.75 -4.54 4.54
CA GLN A 157 -23.72 -5.46 3.92
C GLN A 157 -24.34 -4.91 2.63
N THR A 158 -24.43 -3.58 2.51
CA THR A 158 -25.14 -2.94 1.39
C THR A 158 -24.21 -2.60 0.23
N GLY A 159 -22.89 -2.60 0.40
CA GLY A 159 -21.93 -2.24 -0.64
C GLY A 159 -22.07 -0.79 -1.10
N ASN A 160 -21.27 -0.36 -2.07
CA ASN A 160 -21.43 0.97 -2.68
C ASN A 160 -22.28 0.87 -3.98
N PRO A 161 -22.89 1.98 -4.45
CA PRO A 161 -23.72 1.96 -5.66
C PRO A 161 -23.00 1.43 -6.90
N GLN A 162 -21.69 1.67 -7.03
CA GLN A 162 -20.90 1.15 -8.15
C GLN A 162 -20.77 -0.37 -8.09
N TRP A 163 -20.47 -0.93 -6.91
CA TRP A 163 -20.43 -2.37 -6.65
C TRP A 163 -21.78 -3.02 -6.94
N ASN A 164 -22.87 -2.43 -6.45
CA ASN A 164 -24.23 -2.92 -6.66
C ASN A 164 -24.69 -2.80 -8.12
N SER A 165 -24.09 -1.89 -8.90
CA SER A 165 -24.39 -1.72 -10.32
C SER A 165 -23.71 -2.76 -11.22
N ILE A 166 -22.77 -3.56 -10.69
CA ILE A 166 -22.09 -4.60 -11.45
C ILE A 166 -23.13 -5.63 -11.89
N ARG A 167 -23.34 -5.71 -13.21
CA ARG A 167 -24.24 -6.70 -13.80
C ARG A 167 -23.57 -8.06 -13.78
N ILE A 168 -24.16 -8.99 -13.04
CA ILE A 168 -23.71 -10.38 -12.99
C ILE A 168 -24.63 -11.17 -13.94
N PRO A 169 -24.07 -12.00 -14.85
CA PRO A 169 -24.87 -12.91 -15.64
C PRO A 169 -25.74 -13.80 -14.73
N SER A 170 -26.96 -14.14 -15.15
CA SER A 170 -27.81 -15.06 -14.40
C SER A 170 -27.18 -16.47 -14.35
N ILE A 171 -26.35 -16.73 -13.34
CA ILE A 171 -25.62 -18.01 -13.14
C ILE A 171 -26.58 -19.17 -12.79
N HIS A 172 -27.87 -18.88 -12.52
CA HIS A 172 -28.88 -19.87 -12.18
C HIS A 172 -29.11 -20.97 -13.24
N LEU A 173 -28.66 -20.80 -14.48
CA LEU A 173 -28.80 -21.81 -15.53
C LEU A 173 -27.52 -22.63 -15.79
N TYR A 174 -26.35 -22.18 -15.33
CA TYR A 174 -25.09 -22.92 -15.48
C TYR A 174 -24.15 -22.68 -14.30
N PRO A 175 -23.76 -23.71 -13.52
CA PRO A 175 -22.87 -23.57 -12.36
C PRO A 175 -21.41 -23.27 -12.73
N GLN A 176 -21.11 -22.99 -14.00
CA GLN A 176 -19.75 -22.82 -14.52
C GLN A 176 -19.50 -21.36 -14.91
N TYR A 177 -18.31 -20.87 -14.58
CA TYR A 177 -17.89 -19.52 -14.96
C TYR A 177 -17.78 -19.41 -16.50
N PRO A 178 -18.40 -18.40 -17.15
CA PRO A 178 -18.35 -18.23 -18.60
C PRO A 178 -17.01 -17.62 -19.01
N TRP A 179 -15.99 -18.48 -19.19
CA TRP A 179 -14.66 -18.06 -19.61
C TRP A 179 -14.71 -17.32 -20.95
N ALA A 180 -14.23 -16.08 -20.98
CA ALA A 180 -14.12 -15.28 -22.20
C ALA A 180 -12.71 -15.42 -22.80
N GLU A 181 -12.59 -15.92 -24.03
CA GLU A 181 -11.28 -16.13 -24.68
C GLU A 181 -10.49 -14.83 -24.92
N TYR A 182 -11.19 -13.71 -25.08
CA TYR A 182 -10.59 -12.39 -25.24
C TYR A 182 -10.14 -11.74 -23.92
N SER A 183 -10.54 -12.29 -22.77
CA SER A 183 -10.21 -11.71 -21.46
C SER A 183 -8.73 -11.85 -21.16
N THR A 184 -8.09 -10.72 -20.90
CA THR A 184 -6.70 -10.66 -20.40
C THR A 184 -6.61 -10.70 -18.88
N TYR A 185 -7.75 -10.56 -18.17
CA TYR A 185 -7.82 -10.53 -16.70
C TYR A 185 -8.20 -11.87 -16.08
N ILE A 186 -9.22 -12.54 -16.64
CA ILE A 186 -9.75 -13.80 -16.09
C ILE A 186 -9.66 -14.86 -17.18
N LYS A 187 -8.74 -15.80 -17.01
CA LYS A 187 -8.47 -16.87 -17.97
C LYS A 187 -8.54 -18.23 -17.27
N ARG A 188 -9.12 -19.23 -17.94
CA ARG A 188 -9.16 -20.60 -17.44
C ARG A 188 -7.73 -21.13 -17.31
N PRO A 189 -7.26 -21.52 -16.12
CA PRO A 189 -5.92 -22.05 -15.98
C PRO A 189 -5.85 -23.48 -16.55
N PRO A 190 -4.70 -23.89 -17.14
CA PRO A 190 -4.54 -25.19 -17.79
C PRO A 190 -4.29 -26.34 -16.80
N PHE A 191 -4.27 -26.09 -15.49
CA PHE A 191 -3.83 -27.03 -14.45
C PHE A 191 -4.53 -28.40 -14.50
N PHE A 192 -5.81 -28.42 -14.90
CA PHE A 192 -6.64 -29.62 -14.89
C PHE A 192 -6.74 -30.33 -16.25
N ASP A 193 -6.16 -29.76 -17.32
CA ASP A 193 -6.25 -30.33 -18.67
C ASP A 193 -5.53 -31.69 -18.78
N THR A 194 -4.53 -31.90 -17.91
CA THR A 194 -3.69 -33.09 -17.86
C THR A 194 -4.09 -34.06 -16.74
N ILE A 195 -4.76 -33.58 -15.69
CA ILE A 195 -5.17 -34.39 -14.53
C ILE A 195 -6.23 -35.43 -14.92
N ALA A 196 -7.13 -35.11 -15.85
CA ALA A 196 -8.16 -36.06 -16.28
C ALA A 196 -7.61 -37.24 -17.12
N LYS A 197 -6.39 -37.12 -17.65
CA LYS A 197 -5.77 -38.13 -18.55
C LYS A 197 -4.82 -39.10 -17.84
N HIS A 198 -4.42 -38.80 -16.60
CA HIS A 198 -3.44 -39.59 -15.86
C HIS A 198 -3.94 -39.84 -14.44
N ASN A 199 -3.97 -41.11 -14.01
CA ASN A 199 -4.31 -41.49 -12.65
C ASN A 199 -3.25 -40.90 -11.67
N PRO A 200 -3.59 -39.91 -10.83
CA PRO A 200 -2.61 -39.16 -10.06
C PRO A 200 -1.97 -39.97 -8.91
N LEU A 201 -2.52 -41.14 -8.59
CA LEU A 201 -2.07 -41.99 -7.48
C LEU A 201 -1.08 -43.07 -7.88
N SER A 202 -0.70 -43.19 -9.15
CA SER A 202 0.17 -44.27 -9.60
C SER A 202 1.35 -43.76 -10.40
N LYS A 203 2.48 -43.59 -9.70
CA LYS A 203 3.89 -43.56 -10.14
C LYS A 203 4.60 -42.26 -9.78
N THR A 204 5.61 -42.39 -8.92
CA THR A 204 6.69 -41.41 -8.79
C THR A 204 7.34 -41.24 -10.17
N ILE A 205 7.38 -40.01 -10.67
CA ILE A 205 8.00 -39.67 -11.95
C ILE A 205 9.47 -39.34 -11.67
N CYS A 206 10.39 -40.02 -12.35
CA CYS A 206 11.80 -39.64 -12.35
C CYS A 206 12.01 -38.48 -13.34
N ILE A 207 12.71 -37.43 -12.91
CA ILE A 207 13.08 -36.30 -13.76
C ILE A 207 14.57 -36.44 -14.11
N ASP A 208 14.86 -37.05 -15.26
CA ASP A 208 16.24 -37.26 -15.72
C ASP A 208 16.70 -36.13 -16.65
N ASN A 209 17.99 -35.77 -16.59
CA ASN A 209 18.63 -34.75 -17.44
C ASN A 209 18.00 -33.35 -17.39
N ALA A 210 17.36 -32.97 -16.27
CA ALA A 210 16.87 -31.60 -16.08
C ALA A 210 18.01 -30.57 -16.16
N ARG A 211 17.69 -29.39 -16.71
CA ARG A 211 18.59 -28.23 -16.71
C ARG A 211 18.20 -27.29 -15.59
N VAL A 212 19.21 -26.68 -14.97
CA VAL A 212 19.00 -25.61 -13.99
C VAL A 212 18.48 -24.38 -14.73
N LEU A 213 17.25 -23.96 -14.43
CA LEU A 213 16.65 -22.74 -15.01
C LEU A 213 17.21 -21.47 -14.37
N LEU A 214 17.40 -21.49 -13.05
CA LEU A 214 17.93 -20.39 -12.26
C LEU A 214 18.87 -20.95 -11.18
N TYR A 215 20.03 -20.33 -11.03
CA TYR A 215 20.94 -20.56 -9.90
C TYR A 215 20.90 -19.31 -9.01
N LEU A 216 20.26 -19.42 -7.85
CA LEU A 216 19.93 -18.29 -6.98
C LEU A 216 20.75 -18.36 -5.70
N GLY A 217 21.01 -17.19 -5.10
CA GLY A 217 21.60 -17.06 -3.76
C GLY A 217 20.52 -17.06 -2.67
N ASP A 218 20.87 -16.49 -1.52
CA ASP A 218 19.96 -16.33 -0.38
C ASP A 218 18.96 -15.17 -0.58
N ASP A 219 17.98 -15.06 0.32
CA ASP A 219 16.98 -13.97 0.40
C ASP A 219 16.05 -13.79 -0.82
N VAL A 220 15.81 -14.87 -1.56
CA VAL A 220 14.80 -14.89 -2.64
C VAL A 220 13.39 -14.84 -2.05
N SER A 221 12.82 -13.64 -1.95
CA SER A 221 11.42 -13.44 -1.57
C SER A 221 10.41 -13.86 -2.67
N THR A 222 9.15 -14.04 -2.28
CA THR A 222 8.04 -14.29 -3.22
C THR A 222 7.85 -13.18 -4.25
N ASP A 223 8.24 -11.96 -3.93
CA ASP A 223 8.13 -10.82 -4.86
C ASP A 223 9.16 -10.93 -6.00
N HIS A 224 10.29 -11.61 -5.78
CA HIS A 224 11.23 -11.94 -6.86
C HIS A 224 10.68 -13.05 -7.77
N ILE A 225 9.95 -14.00 -7.19
CA ILE A 225 9.40 -15.16 -7.92
C ILE A 225 8.14 -14.75 -8.70
N SER A 226 7.31 -13.90 -8.11
CA SER A 226 6.00 -13.48 -8.63
C SER A 226 5.73 -12.02 -8.25
N PRO A 227 6.28 -11.05 -9.00
CA PRO A 227 6.10 -9.63 -8.70
C PRO A 227 4.64 -9.20 -8.83
N ALA A 228 4.16 -8.39 -7.87
CA ALA A 228 2.79 -7.87 -7.84
C ALA A 228 2.66 -6.40 -8.32
N GLY A 229 3.78 -5.74 -8.57
CA GLY A 229 3.85 -4.32 -8.95
C GLY A 229 3.78 -4.07 -10.45
N SER A 230 4.43 -3.00 -10.90
CA SER A 230 4.39 -2.55 -12.29
C SER A 230 4.99 -3.57 -13.27
N ILE A 231 4.38 -3.64 -14.47
CA ILE A 231 4.84 -4.51 -15.54
C ILE A 231 5.87 -3.75 -16.38
N SER A 232 7.15 -4.15 -16.30
CA SER A 232 8.21 -3.53 -17.10
C SER A 232 7.95 -3.65 -18.60
N ARG A 233 8.14 -2.56 -19.36
CA ARG A 233 7.94 -2.51 -20.81
C ARG A 233 8.79 -3.52 -21.59
N THR A 234 9.90 -3.98 -21.01
CA THR A 234 10.82 -4.93 -21.66
C THR A 234 10.50 -6.40 -21.37
N CYS A 235 9.53 -6.70 -20.51
CA CYS A 235 9.26 -8.08 -20.09
C CYS A 235 8.32 -8.84 -21.06
N PRO A 236 8.32 -10.20 -21.02
CA PRO A 236 7.43 -11.01 -21.84
C PRO A 236 5.94 -10.69 -21.64
N THR A 237 5.53 -10.35 -20.42
CA THR A 237 4.15 -9.98 -20.10
C THR A 237 3.72 -8.70 -20.83
N ALA A 238 4.57 -7.68 -20.88
CA ALA A 238 4.28 -6.44 -21.62
C ALA A 238 4.11 -6.74 -23.11
N LYS A 239 4.99 -7.55 -23.70
CA LYS A 239 4.86 -7.97 -25.10
C LYS A 239 3.56 -8.73 -25.36
N TYR A 240 3.18 -9.64 -24.47
CA TYR A 240 1.91 -10.38 -24.57
C TYR A 240 0.70 -9.43 -24.51
N LEU A 241 0.68 -8.50 -23.56
CA LEU A 241 -0.41 -7.54 -23.42
C LEU A 241 -0.50 -6.61 -24.63
N SER A 242 0.61 -6.05 -25.12
CA SER A 242 0.62 -5.20 -26.32
C SER A 242 0.15 -5.92 -27.60
N GLN A 243 0.31 -7.25 -27.68
CA GLN A 243 -0.25 -8.03 -28.80
C GLN A 243 -1.77 -8.19 -28.72
N LYS A 244 -2.38 -7.90 -27.57
CA LYS A 244 -3.82 -7.99 -27.34
C LYS A 244 -4.53 -6.63 -27.46
N GLY A 245 -3.81 -5.57 -27.82
CA GLY A 245 -4.29 -4.19 -27.88
C GLY A 245 -3.93 -3.40 -26.64
#